data_AF-A0A5E4NHH8-F1
#
_entry.id   AF-A0A5E4NHH8-F1
#
_cell.length_a   1.000
_cell.length_b   1.000
_cell.length_c   1.000
_cell.angle_alpha   90.00
_cell.angle_beta   90.00
_cell.angle_gamma   90.00
#
_symmetry.space_group_name_H-M   'P 1'
#
loop_
_entity.id
_entity.type
_entity.pdbx_description
1 polymer ?
#
loop_
_entity_poly.entity_id
_entity_poly.type
_entity_poly.pdbx_seq_one_letter_code
_entity_poly.pdbx_strand_id
1 'polypeptide(L)'
;MAVNDFHLETYTSSNFMGFFLSDHGSNFLKKIVVLCAERISNLVGVQIDPHLKSLHLTLAYQFDVSQKETLKSLIKSTINPSTPCLWELKLYSREASSAFKQVYKVVYAHVPLAADELELRIGDYIYVSKEAIENSVDGWAEGTSWLTGCNGYFPLCYTERTAESDTWTLHCSLPLDGSYQETNELNDTSMTEEKLVEKYGTTFIPVDYSPLTESPKGPKPRKIYICRHGERVDFTFGTWIPYSFDSDGKYIRKDLNMPLIIPQRRDFPNSYQTDTPLTCVGEHQAKLTGLAMKAAHLTKSIKHVYCSPSLRCIQTCHNILVGLDIDKQVSICIEPGIFEWLGWYNQSGLPDWMNNEELIAAGYNINSKYDALVSLPLLISNITETVEQYYVRCDEVMQNIVKTTEPKGGDILLVGHACSLDSLSRPLLHKSPRSKQNFVKMVKDIPYCGLVTLMTDGINDWAFVDPPVPPLTNSTNKRFNWKILTTDQGDSNN
;
A
#
# COMPACT_ATOMS: atom_id res chain seq x y z
N MET A 1 -28.35 -28.42 -18.91
CA MET A 1 -29.29 -28.72 -17.80
C MET A 1 -30.21 -27.53 -17.65
N ALA A 2 -31.47 -27.75 -17.29
CA ALA A 2 -32.37 -26.65 -16.96
C ALA A 2 -32.18 -26.28 -15.49
N VAL A 3 -32.38 -25.01 -15.15
CA VAL A 3 -32.31 -24.47 -13.76
C VAL A 3 -33.18 -25.25 -12.76
N ASN A 4 -34.21 -25.97 -13.24
CA ASN A 4 -35.17 -26.73 -12.45
C ASN A 4 -34.60 -27.92 -11.67
N ASP A 5 -33.34 -28.31 -11.91
CA ASP A 5 -32.71 -29.47 -11.24
C ASP A 5 -32.06 -29.12 -9.89
N PHE A 6 -31.96 -27.82 -9.55
CA PHE A 6 -31.39 -27.33 -8.30
C PHE A 6 -32.48 -26.79 -7.36
N HIS A 7 -32.88 -27.62 -6.38
CA HIS A 7 -33.81 -27.23 -5.34
C HIS A 7 -33.39 -27.74 -3.97
N LEU A 8 -33.95 -27.12 -2.94
CA LEU A 8 -33.71 -27.45 -1.54
C LEU A 8 -34.83 -28.34 -1.00
N GLU A 9 -34.46 -29.43 -0.34
CA GLU A 9 -35.37 -30.40 0.27
C GLU A 9 -35.33 -30.31 1.79
N THR A 10 -36.49 -30.07 2.40
CA THR A 10 -36.59 -29.97 3.87
C THR A 10 -36.32 -31.31 4.53
N TYR A 11 -35.39 -31.32 5.47
CA TYR A 11 -35.07 -32.48 6.30
C TYR A 11 -35.20 -32.12 7.78
N THR A 12 -35.86 -32.98 8.54
CA THR A 12 -36.05 -32.82 9.98
C THR A 12 -35.82 -34.13 10.72
N SER A 13 -34.98 -34.10 11.76
CA SER A 13 -34.71 -35.22 12.68
C SER A 13 -35.04 -34.82 14.13
N SER A 14 -34.59 -35.61 15.11
CA SER A 14 -34.75 -35.32 16.54
C SER A 14 -33.90 -34.14 17.03
N ASN A 15 -32.77 -33.85 16.39
CA ASN A 15 -31.79 -32.86 16.84
C ASN A 15 -31.22 -31.99 15.70
N PHE A 16 -31.78 -32.10 14.50
CA PHE A 16 -31.37 -31.32 13.33
C PHE A 16 -32.60 -30.98 12.48
N MET A 17 -32.66 -29.76 11.97
CA MET A 17 -33.57 -29.32 10.93
C MET A 17 -32.80 -28.48 9.91
N GLY A 18 -33.05 -28.72 8.63
CA GLY A 18 -32.31 -28.03 7.58
C GLY A 18 -32.87 -28.31 6.20
N PHE A 19 -32.15 -27.81 5.20
CA PHE A 19 -32.40 -28.12 3.81
C PHE A 19 -31.21 -28.88 3.24
N PHE A 20 -31.47 -29.92 2.45
CA PHE A 20 -30.47 -30.58 1.63
C PHE A 20 -30.64 -30.15 0.18
N LEU A 21 -29.53 -30.09 -0.56
CA LEU A 21 -29.63 -29.99 -2.00
C LEU A 21 -30.20 -31.29 -2.56
N SER A 22 -31.11 -31.19 -3.53
CA SER A 22 -31.68 -32.34 -4.24
C SER A 22 -30.59 -33.32 -4.69
N ASP A 23 -30.91 -34.61 -4.72
CA ASP A 23 -29.94 -35.64 -5.12
C ASP A 23 -29.35 -35.37 -6.51
N HIS A 24 -30.16 -34.86 -7.43
CA HIS A 24 -29.71 -34.51 -8.78
C HIS A 24 -28.70 -33.35 -8.76
N GLY A 25 -29.02 -32.24 -8.09
CA GLY A 25 -28.10 -31.09 -7.96
C GLY A 25 -26.82 -31.46 -7.20
N SER A 26 -26.95 -32.24 -6.13
CA SER A 26 -25.82 -32.75 -5.33
C SER A 26 -24.88 -33.63 -6.16
N ASN A 27 -25.42 -34.58 -6.93
CA ASN A 27 -24.62 -35.44 -7.80
C ASN A 27 -23.92 -34.65 -8.92
N PHE A 28 -24.58 -33.62 -9.46
CA PHE A 28 -23.98 -32.76 -10.46
C PHE A 28 -22.80 -31.94 -9.88
N LEU A 29 -22.97 -31.29 -8.73
CA LEU A 29 -21.89 -30.54 -8.09
C LEU A 29 -20.70 -31.44 -7.73
N LYS A 30 -20.95 -32.65 -7.24
CA LYS A 30 -19.88 -33.63 -6.97
C LYS A 30 -19.08 -33.96 -8.23
N LYS A 31 -19.73 -34.14 -9.38
CA LYS A 31 -19.03 -34.36 -10.66
C LYS A 31 -18.16 -33.16 -11.05
N ILE A 32 -18.67 -31.94 -10.90
CA ILE A 32 -17.88 -30.72 -11.17
C ILE A 32 -16.63 -30.68 -10.28
N VAL A 33 -16.80 -30.90 -8.97
CA VAL A 33 -15.69 -30.82 -8.01
C VAL A 33 -14.60 -31.85 -8.33
N VAL A 34 -14.98 -33.08 -8.71
CA VAL A 34 -14.03 -34.12 -9.14
C VAL A 34 -13.30 -33.70 -10.41
N LEU A 35 -14.03 -33.25 -11.44
CA LEU A 35 -13.41 -32.80 -12.70
C LEU A 35 -12.45 -31.62 -12.48
N CYS A 36 -12.82 -30.66 -11.64
CA CYS A 36 -11.95 -29.55 -11.27
C CYS A 36 -10.70 -30.03 -10.53
N ALA A 37 -10.84 -30.93 -9.56
CA ALA A 37 -9.72 -31.50 -8.82
C ALA A 37 -8.75 -32.25 -9.75
N GLU A 38 -9.25 -33.09 -10.66
CA GLU A 38 -8.45 -33.77 -11.68
C GLU A 38 -7.73 -32.79 -12.60
N ARG A 39 -8.42 -31.72 -13.04
CA ARG A 39 -7.83 -30.74 -13.95
C ARG A 39 -6.72 -29.94 -13.29
N ILE A 40 -6.93 -29.47 -12.07
CA ILE A 40 -5.91 -28.73 -11.32
C ILE A 40 -4.73 -29.66 -10.97
N SER A 41 -4.99 -30.92 -10.60
CA SER A 41 -3.93 -31.91 -10.34
C SER A 41 -3.05 -32.13 -11.58
N ASN A 42 -3.65 -32.23 -12.77
CA ASN A 42 -2.91 -32.38 -14.02
C ASN A 42 -2.14 -31.13 -14.44
N LEU A 43 -2.68 -29.93 -14.16
CA LEU A 43 -2.06 -28.66 -14.56
C LEU A 43 -0.89 -28.26 -13.67
N VAL A 44 -0.99 -28.51 -12.36
CA VAL A 44 -0.08 -27.93 -11.36
C VAL A 44 0.65 -29.01 -10.53
N GLY A 45 0.30 -30.29 -10.71
CA GLY A 45 0.95 -31.40 -10.00
C GLY A 45 0.62 -31.49 -8.51
N VAL A 46 -0.47 -30.85 -8.05
CA VAL A 46 -0.90 -30.82 -6.65
C VAL A 46 -2.02 -31.84 -6.44
N GLN A 47 -1.94 -32.65 -5.38
CA GLN A 47 -3.03 -33.53 -4.99
C GLN A 47 -4.18 -32.72 -4.36
N ILE A 48 -5.39 -32.88 -4.89
CA ILE A 48 -6.60 -32.22 -4.37
C ILE A 48 -7.60 -33.27 -3.92
N ASP A 49 -8.06 -33.14 -2.68
CA ASP A 49 -9.12 -33.98 -2.13
C ASP A 49 -10.49 -33.34 -2.39
N PRO A 50 -11.31 -33.88 -3.31
CA PRO A 50 -12.61 -33.30 -3.63
C PRO A 50 -13.59 -33.45 -2.46
N HIS A 51 -14.36 -32.40 -2.17
CA HIS A 51 -15.40 -32.44 -1.15
C HIS A 51 -16.67 -33.12 -1.69
N LEU A 52 -16.93 -34.36 -1.26
CA LEU A 52 -18.04 -35.19 -1.76
C LEU A 52 -19.18 -35.39 -0.75
N LYS A 53 -19.14 -34.71 0.40
CA LYS A 53 -20.22 -34.78 1.40
C LYS A 53 -21.47 -34.06 0.89
N SER A 54 -22.62 -34.42 1.44
CA SER A 54 -23.88 -33.77 1.08
C SER A 54 -23.92 -32.34 1.61
N LEU A 55 -24.20 -31.40 0.70
CA LEU A 55 -24.37 -30.00 1.01
C LEU A 55 -25.74 -29.78 1.65
N HIS A 56 -25.74 -29.05 2.77
CA HIS A 56 -26.96 -28.74 3.50
C HIS A 56 -26.88 -27.35 4.12
N LEU A 57 -28.05 -26.75 4.32
CA LEU A 57 -28.24 -25.53 5.10
C LEU A 57 -28.85 -25.92 6.45
N THR A 58 -28.13 -25.65 7.53
CA THR A 58 -28.59 -25.91 8.88
C THR A 58 -29.49 -24.77 9.35
N LEU A 59 -30.73 -25.08 9.73
CA LEU A 59 -31.66 -24.11 10.31
C LEU A 59 -31.71 -24.21 11.83
N ALA A 60 -31.66 -25.43 12.37
CA ALA A 60 -31.59 -25.70 13.79
C ALA A 60 -30.78 -26.96 14.04
N TYR A 61 -29.86 -26.92 14.99
CA TYR A 61 -29.01 -28.05 15.37
C TYR A 61 -28.77 -28.05 16.87
N GLN A 62 -28.78 -29.24 17.48
CA GLN A 62 -28.61 -29.43 18.93
C GLN A 62 -29.61 -28.62 19.78
N PHE A 63 -30.84 -28.45 19.28
CA PHE A 63 -31.92 -27.82 20.03
C PHE A 63 -32.56 -28.80 21.02
N ASP A 64 -33.17 -28.25 22.08
CA ASP A 64 -33.95 -29.04 23.04
C ASP A 64 -35.15 -29.70 22.34
N VAL A 65 -35.34 -31.00 22.54
CA VAL A 65 -36.39 -31.79 21.89
C VAL A 65 -37.80 -31.23 22.16
N SER A 66 -38.02 -30.57 23.29
CA SER A 66 -39.27 -29.88 23.60
C SER A 66 -39.61 -28.75 22.62
N GLN A 67 -38.61 -28.12 21.99
CA GLN A 67 -38.78 -27.03 21.03
C GLN A 67 -39.01 -27.52 19.59
N LYS A 68 -38.96 -28.84 19.36
CA LYS A 68 -39.01 -29.43 18.01
C LYS A 68 -40.23 -28.98 17.21
N GLU A 69 -41.43 -29.13 17.74
CA GLU A 69 -42.66 -28.80 16.99
C GLU A 69 -42.80 -27.28 16.75
N THR A 70 -42.34 -26.46 17.70
CA THR A 70 -42.29 -24.99 17.53
C THR A 70 -41.36 -24.60 16.38
N LEU A 71 -40.13 -25.12 16.37
CA LEU A 71 -39.14 -24.86 15.32
C LEU A 71 -39.62 -25.36 13.96
N LYS A 72 -40.22 -26.55 13.91
CA LYS A 72 -40.80 -27.11 12.68
C LYS A 72 -41.91 -26.24 12.11
N SER A 73 -42.79 -25.73 12.98
CA SER A 73 -43.86 -24.80 12.60
C SER A 73 -43.29 -23.51 12.01
N LEU A 74 -42.29 -22.90 12.68
CA LEU A 74 -41.63 -21.68 12.23
C LEU A 74 -40.94 -21.85 10.87
N ILE A 75 -40.19 -22.95 10.67
CA ILE A 75 -39.53 -23.23 9.39
C ILE A 75 -40.57 -23.34 8.28
N LYS A 76 -41.65 -24.09 8.52
CA LYS A 76 -42.72 -24.29 7.53
C LYS A 76 -43.50 -23.00 7.21
N SER A 77 -43.70 -22.12 8.19
CA SER A 77 -44.47 -20.88 8.01
C SER A 77 -43.65 -19.74 7.41
N THR A 78 -42.33 -19.73 7.64
CA THR A 78 -41.49 -18.56 7.39
C THR A 78 -40.59 -18.73 6.17
N ILE A 79 -40.20 -19.97 5.84
CA ILE A 79 -39.22 -20.23 4.79
C ILE A 79 -39.84 -21.04 3.66
N ASN A 80 -39.85 -20.48 2.45
CA ASN A 80 -40.25 -21.17 1.24
C ASN A 80 -39.00 -21.63 0.45
N PRO A 81 -38.65 -22.93 0.47
CA PRO A 81 -37.46 -23.45 -0.23
C PRO A 81 -37.59 -23.41 -1.76
N SER A 82 -38.81 -23.22 -2.29
CA SER A 82 -39.08 -23.11 -3.72
C SER A 82 -39.06 -21.66 -4.21
N THR A 83 -38.60 -20.71 -3.38
CA THR A 83 -38.43 -19.31 -3.81
C THR A 83 -37.40 -19.25 -4.94
N PRO A 84 -37.72 -18.62 -6.08
CA PRO A 84 -36.78 -18.50 -7.19
C PRO A 84 -35.48 -17.83 -6.74
N CYS A 85 -34.34 -18.46 -7.04
CA CYS A 85 -33.02 -17.93 -6.73
C CYS A 85 -32.05 -18.24 -7.88
N LEU A 86 -31.02 -17.39 -8.00
CA LEU A 86 -29.92 -17.62 -8.92
C LEU A 86 -28.91 -18.57 -8.26
N TRP A 87 -28.58 -19.65 -8.95
CA TRP A 87 -27.51 -20.55 -8.54
C TRP A 87 -26.21 -20.18 -9.26
N GLU A 88 -25.13 -19.99 -8.50
CA GLU A 88 -23.82 -19.64 -9.02
C GLU A 88 -22.75 -20.58 -8.47
N LEU A 89 -21.79 -20.96 -9.30
CA LEU A 89 -20.54 -21.58 -8.89
C LEU A 89 -19.48 -20.49 -8.73
N LYS A 90 -18.97 -20.32 -7.52
CA LYS A 90 -17.97 -19.30 -7.20
C LYS A 90 -16.65 -19.95 -6.81
N LEU A 91 -15.55 -19.49 -7.41
CA LEU A 91 -14.19 -19.88 -7.04
C LEU A 91 -13.62 -18.83 -6.11
N TYR A 92 -13.19 -19.27 -4.92
CA TYR A 92 -12.56 -18.43 -3.93
C TYR A 92 -11.13 -18.91 -3.62
N SER A 93 -10.25 -17.98 -3.25
CA SER A 93 -9.03 -18.30 -2.50
C SER A 93 -9.10 -17.70 -1.10
N ARG A 94 -8.45 -18.37 -0.16
CA ARG A 94 -8.30 -17.89 1.21
C ARG A 94 -6.89 -18.15 1.72
N GLU A 95 -6.47 -17.39 2.71
CA GLU A 95 -5.17 -17.57 3.34
C GLU A 95 -5.19 -18.81 4.27
N ALA A 96 -4.27 -19.76 4.06
CA ALA A 96 -4.26 -21.02 4.80
C ALA A 96 -3.89 -20.85 6.28
N SER A 97 -3.04 -19.87 6.61
CA SER A 97 -2.61 -19.52 7.97
C SER A 97 -3.77 -19.09 8.88
N SER A 98 -4.88 -18.66 8.29
CA SER A 98 -6.05 -18.13 9.00
C SER A 98 -7.17 -19.16 9.19
N ALA A 99 -6.99 -20.41 8.75
CA ALA A 99 -8.04 -21.43 8.74
C ALA A 99 -8.60 -21.81 10.13
N PHE A 100 -7.93 -21.45 11.22
CA PHE A 100 -8.36 -21.70 12.59
C PHE A 100 -8.65 -20.42 13.38
N LYS A 101 -8.56 -19.26 12.74
CA LYS A 101 -8.83 -17.95 13.35
C LYS A 101 -10.27 -17.55 13.11
N GLN A 102 -10.89 -16.93 14.10
CA GLN A 102 -12.17 -16.27 13.94
C GLN A 102 -11.99 -14.96 13.18
N VAL A 103 -13.03 -14.53 12.46
CA VAL A 103 -13.03 -13.27 11.70
C VAL A 103 -13.98 -12.26 12.34
N TYR A 104 -13.47 -11.06 12.55
CA TYR A 104 -14.18 -9.95 13.16
C TYR A 104 -14.17 -8.75 12.24
N LYS A 105 -15.35 -8.28 11.82
CA LYS A 105 -15.46 -7.08 10.98
C LYS A 105 -15.32 -5.83 11.86
N VAL A 106 -14.54 -4.86 11.43
CA VAL A 106 -14.40 -3.57 12.12
C VAL A 106 -15.64 -2.71 11.88
N VAL A 107 -16.32 -2.35 12.96
CA VAL A 107 -17.51 -1.47 12.95
C VAL A 107 -17.21 -0.06 13.46
N TYR A 108 -16.16 0.11 14.26
CA TYR A 108 -15.68 1.42 14.71
C TYR A 108 -14.18 1.55 14.45
N ALA A 109 -13.75 2.74 13.99
CA ALA A 109 -12.33 3.01 13.78
C ALA A 109 -11.60 3.21 15.12
N HIS A 110 -10.33 2.81 15.17
CA HIS A 110 -9.44 2.98 16.34
C HIS A 110 -8.07 3.45 15.87
N VAL A 111 -7.55 4.51 16.48
CA VAL A 111 -6.21 5.02 16.22
C VAL A 111 -5.30 4.57 17.39
N PRO A 112 -4.21 3.82 17.11
CA PRO A 112 -3.30 3.33 18.14
C PRO A 112 -2.75 4.44 19.02
N LEU A 113 -2.85 4.27 20.34
CA LEU A 113 -2.21 5.16 21.32
C LEU A 113 -0.85 4.61 21.78
N ALA A 114 -0.71 3.29 21.81
CA ALA A 114 0.52 2.58 22.10
C ALA A 114 1.03 1.78 20.89
N ALA A 115 2.30 1.35 20.93
CA ALA A 115 2.98 0.72 19.80
C ALA A 115 2.54 -0.74 19.54
N ASP A 116 1.92 -1.35 20.54
CA ASP A 116 1.33 -2.69 20.52
C ASP A 116 -0.15 -2.69 20.14
N GLU A 117 -0.77 -1.52 20.00
CA GLU A 117 -2.17 -1.40 19.57
C GLU A 117 -2.29 -1.49 18.03
N LEU A 118 -3.31 -2.21 17.58
CA LEU A 118 -3.65 -2.37 16.18
C LEU A 118 -4.62 -1.28 15.73
N GLU A 119 -4.29 -0.59 14.63
CA GLU A 119 -5.20 0.38 14.01
C GLU A 119 -6.43 -0.35 13.45
N LEU A 120 -7.63 0.15 13.77
CA LEU A 120 -8.88 -0.38 13.21
C LEU A 120 -9.44 0.59 12.18
N ARG A 121 -9.75 0.07 10.99
CA ARG A 121 -10.36 0.83 9.89
C ARG A 121 -11.71 0.23 9.55
N ILE A 122 -12.75 1.05 9.47
CA ILE A 122 -14.10 0.59 9.12
C ILE A 122 -14.05 -0.13 7.75
N GLY A 123 -14.59 -1.34 7.70
CA GLY A 123 -14.55 -2.20 6.51
C GLY A 123 -13.39 -3.20 6.49
N ASP A 124 -12.41 -3.09 7.39
CA ASP A 124 -11.40 -4.12 7.61
C ASP A 124 -11.98 -5.33 8.37
N TYR A 125 -11.24 -6.44 8.34
CA TYR A 125 -11.51 -7.66 9.08
C TYR A 125 -10.30 -8.02 9.92
N ILE A 126 -10.52 -8.50 11.13
CA ILE A 126 -9.47 -8.91 12.05
C ILE A 126 -9.55 -10.42 12.25
N TYR A 127 -8.43 -11.09 12.01
CA TYR A 127 -8.24 -12.49 12.36
C TYR A 127 -7.81 -12.61 13.82
N VAL A 128 -8.60 -13.33 14.61
CA VAL A 128 -8.41 -13.45 16.07
C VAL A 128 -8.40 -14.93 16.44
N SER A 129 -7.44 -15.38 17.24
CA SER A 129 -7.46 -16.77 17.74
C SER A 129 -8.54 -16.92 18.82
N LYS A 130 -9.00 -18.16 19.05
CA LYS A 130 -9.92 -18.44 20.17
C LYS A 130 -9.28 -18.12 21.51
N GLU A 131 -8.00 -18.46 21.69
CA GLU A 131 -7.30 -18.19 22.95
C GLU A 131 -7.18 -16.69 23.22
N ALA A 132 -6.99 -15.86 22.19
CA ALA A 132 -6.89 -14.41 22.37
C ALA A 132 -8.20 -13.78 22.88
N ILE A 133 -9.35 -14.35 22.52
CA ILE A 133 -10.66 -13.91 23.01
C ILE A 133 -10.91 -14.44 24.43
N GLU A 134 -10.60 -15.72 24.67
CA GLU A 134 -10.82 -16.35 25.98
C GLU A 134 -9.91 -15.75 27.07
N ASN A 135 -8.70 -15.33 26.71
CA ASN A 135 -7.75 -14.69 27.62
C ASN A 135 -7.91 -13.16 27.72
N SER A 136 -8.84 -12.56 26.99
CA SER A 136 -9.12 -11.12 27.07
C SER A 136 -9.77 -10.79 28.42
N VAL A 137 -9.04 -10.10 29.30
CA VAL A 137 -9.51 -9.72 30.64
C VAL A 137 -10.18 -8.35 30.71
N ASP A 138 -9.85 -7.45 29.79
CA ASP A 138 -10.25 -6.03 29.78
C ASP A 138 -11.00 -5.63 28.49
N GLY A 139 -11.31 -6.60 27.64
CA GLY A 139 -12.00 -6.38 26.36
C GLY A 139 -11.05 -6.09 25.20
N TRP A 140 -9.73 -6.16 25.41
CA TRP A 140 -8.74 -6.11 24.35
C TRP A 140 -8.28 -7.52 23.97
N ALA A 141 -8.19 -7.76 22.67
CA ALA A 141 -7.66 -9.01 22.14
C ALA A 141 -6.53 -8.74 21.15
N GLU A 142 -5.59 -9.66 21.07
CA GLU A 142 -4.56 -9.65 20.02
C GLU A 142 -5.17 -10.21 18.73
N GLY A 143 -4.96 -9.50 17.61
CA GLY A 143 -5.48 -9.90 16.32
C GLY A 143 -4.57 -9.50 15.17
N THR A 144 -4.90 -9.94 13.97
CA THR A 144 -4.20 -9.58 12.74
C THR A 144 -5.17 -8.96 11.75
N SER A 145 -4.92 -7.73 11.32
CA SER A 145 -5.72 -7.05 10.29
C SER A 145 -5.58 -7.79 8.95
N TRP A 146 -6.71 -8.09 8.31
CA TRP A 146 -6.79 -8.69 6.99
C TRP A 146 -6.32 -7.71 5.92
N LEU A 147 -6.69 -6.43 6.05
CA LEU A 147 -6.32 -5.38 5.09
C LEU A 147 -4.83 -5.05 5.12
N THR A 148 -4.23 -5.00 6.31
CA THR A 148 -2.85 -4.50 6.48
C THR A 148 -1.83 -5.61 6.78
N GLY A 149 -2.27 -6.78 7.24
CA GLY A 149 -1.41 -7.84 7.74
C GLY A 149 -0.75 -7.53 9.09
N CYS A 150 -1.00 -6.34 9.67
CA CYS A 150 -0.44 -5.96 10.97
C CYS A 150 -1.07 -6.75 12.10
N ASN A 151 -0.27 -7.10 13.10
CA ASN A 151 -0.73 -7.70 14.35
C ASN A 151 -0.62 -6.67 15.48
N GLY A 152 -1.59 -6.70 16.40
CA GLY A 152 -1.56 -5.95 17.65
C GLY A 152 -2.84 -6.13 18.45
N TYR A 153 -2.91 -5.45 19.59
CA TYR A 153 -4.07 -5.43 20.46
C TYR A 153 -5.12 -4.45 19.96
N PHE A 154 -6.39 -4.85 19.98
CA PHE A 154 -7.50 -3.98 19.61
C PHE A 154 -8.70 -4.19 20.55
N PRO A 155 -9.56 -3.16 20.73
CA PRO A 155 -10.76 -3.30 21.52
C PRO A 155 -11.79 -4.16 20.79
N LEU A 156 -12.16 -5.31 21.37
CA LEU A 156 -13.12 -6.25 20.76
C LEU A 156 -14.47 -5.58 20.50
N CYS A 157 -14.90 -4.64 21.34
CA CYS A 157 -16.17 -3.91 21.20
C CYS A 157 -16.24 -3.01 19.96
N TYR A 158 -15.12 -2.83 19.24
CA TYR A 158 -15.06 -2.06 18.00
C TYR A 158 -15.27 -2.96 16.78
N THR A 159 -15.50 -4.25 17.02
CA THR A 159 -15.62 -5.27 16.00
C THR A 159 -16.83 -6.17 16.25
N GLU A 160 -17.31 -6.81 15.19
CA GLU A 160 -18.41 -7.77 15.25
C GLU A 160 -18.00 -9.08 14.57
N ARG A 161 -18.33 -10.21 15.19
CA ARG A 161 -18.01 -11.52 14.63
C ARG A 161 -18.74 -11.71 13.30
N THR A 162 -18.01 -12.10 12.26
CA THR A 162 -18.58 -12.33 10.92
C THR A 162 -18.16 -13.69 10.35
N ALA A 163 -18.66 -14.01 9.16
CA ALA A 163 -18.33 -15.23 8.44
C ALA A 163 -16.89 -15.17 7.91
N GLU A 164 -16.15 -16.28 7.99
CA GLU A 164 -14.81 -16.39 7.42
C GLU A 164 -14.79 -16.12 5.91
N SER A 165 -15.89 -16.43 5.21
CA SER A 165 -16.02 -16.22 3.76
C SER A 165 -15.93 -14.76 3.35
N ASP A 166 -16.16 -13.80 4.26
CA ASP A 166 -16.09 -12.38 3.96
C ASP A 166 -14.66 -11.92 3.66
N THR A 167 -13.64 -12.67 4.10
CA THR A 167 -12.23 -12.37 3.82
C THR A 167 -11.68 -13.17 2.63
N TRP A 168 -12.52 -13.97 1.97
CA TRP A 168 -12.10 -14.79 0.84
C TRP A 168 -12.09 -13.98 -0.45
N THR A 169 -11.06 -14.16 -1.27
CA THR A 169 -10.95 -13.51 -2.57
C THR A 169 -11.77 -14.26 -3.60
N LEU A 170 -12.77 -13.61 -4.19
CA LEU A 170 -13.54 -14.15 -5.30
C LEU A 170 -12.75 -14.02 -6.61
N HIS A 171 -12.47 -15.15 -7.28
CA HIS A 171 -11.77 -15.19 -8.58
C HIS A 171 -12.71 -15.26 -9.77
N CYS A 172 -13.76 -16.07 -9.64
CA CYS A 172 -14.78 -16.19 -10.68
C CYS A 172 -16.15 -16.55 -10.10
N SER A 173 -17.21 -16.10 -10.77
CA SER A 173 -18.60 -16.51 -10.53
C SER A 173 -19.19 -16.97 -11.86
N LEU A 174 -19.75 -18.17 -11.89
CA LEU A 174 -20.36 -18.78 -13.06
C LEU A 174 -21.83 -19.08 -12.76
N PRO A 175 -22.78 -18.44 -13.46
CA PRO A 175 -24.20 -18.76 -13.27
C PRO A 175 -24.49 -20.17 -13.81
N LEU A 176 -25.27 -20.95 -13.06
CA LEU A 176 -25.63 -22.33 -13.41
C LEU A 176 -26.86 -22.41 -14.33
N ASP A 177 -27.40 -21.28 -14.77
CA ASP A 177 -28.55 -21.17 -15.67
C ASP A 177 -28.20 -21.29 -17.16
N GLY A 178 -26.91 -21.44 -17.48
CA GLY A 178 -26.42 -21.57 -18.85
C GLY A 178 -26.38 -20.25 -19.64
N SER A 179 -26.57 -19.11 -18.99
CA SER A 179 -26.46 -17.77 -19.60
C SER A 179 -25.02 -17.30 -19.83
N TYR A 180 -24.02 -18.16 -19.55
CA TYR A 180 -22.60 -17.83 -19.73
C TYR A 180 -22.30 -17.49 -21.19
N GLN A 181 -22.02 -16.22 -21.46
CA GLN A 181 -21.41 -15.78 -22.70
C GLN A 181 -19.90 -15.72 -22.50
N GLU A 182 -19.18 -16.55 -23.25
CA GLU A 182 -17.74 -16.54 -23.32
C GLU A 182 -17.29 -15.18 -23.88
N THR A 183 -16.70 -14.34 -23.03
CA THR A 183 -15.97 -13.17 -23.53
C THR A 183 -14.68 -13.69 -24.18
N ASN A 184 -14.55 -13.52 -25.49
CA ASN A 184 -13.40 -13.93 -26.30
C ASN A 184 -12.10 -13.21 -25.87
N GLU A 185 -11.52 -13.61 -24.74
CA GLU A 185 -10.31 -12.99 -24.20
C GLU A 185 -9.28 -13.98 -23.66
N LEU A 186 -9.22 -15.20 -24.18
CA LEU A 186 -8.17 -16.15 -23.81
C LEU A 186 -7.70 -16.99 -25.02
N ASN A 187 -6.80 -16.41 -25.81
CA ASN A 187 -5.82 -17.14 -26.60
C ASN A 187 -4.67 -16.20 -26.97
N ASP A 188 -3.81 -15.88 -26.02
CA ASP A 188 -2.45 -15.43 -26.33
C ASP A 188 -1.48 -16.06 -25.34
N THR A 189 -0.95 -17.23 -25.73
CA THR A 189 0.05 -18.02 -24.98
C THR A 189 1.45 -17.39 -25.03
N SER A 190 1.56 -16.08 -25.26
CA SER A 190 2.84 -15.36 -25.35
C SER A 190 2.91 -14.06 -24.53
N MET A 191 2.22 -14.00 -23.38
CA MET A 191 2.31 -12.82 -22.51
C MET A 191 3.56 -12.86 -21.61
N THR A 192 4.43 -11.86 -21.75
CA THR A 192 5.55 -11.59 -20.83
C THR A 192 5.07 -10.96 -19.52
N GLU A 193 5.83 -11.09 -18.43
CA GLU A 193 5.51 -10.51 -17.10
C GLU A 193 5.15 -9.01 -17.18
N GLU A 194 5.81 -8.26 -18.05
CA GLU A 194 5.56 -6.83 -18.27
C GLU A 194 4.15 -6.53 -18.78
N LYS A 195 3.56 -7.41 -19.61
CA LYS A 195 2.19 -7.25 -20.11
C LYS A 195 1.11 -7.71 -19.12
N LEU A 196 1.44 -8.59 -18.18
CA LEU A 196 0.53 -8.98 -17.10
C LEU A 196 0.36 -7.85 -16.07
N VAL A 197 1.44 -7.12 -15.78
CA VAL A 197 1.40 -5.91 -14.95
C VAL A 197 0.58 -4.81 -15.64
N GLU A 198 0.64 -4.70 -16.96
CA GLU A 198 -0.18 -3.74 -17.72
C GLU A 198 -1.66 -4.13 -17.77
N LYS A 199 -1.98 -5.44 -17.85
CA LYS A 199 -3.37 -5.95 -17.91
C LYS A 199 -4.08 -5.95 -16.55
N TYR A 200 -3.38 -6.26 -15.47
CA TYR A 200 -3.96 -6.37 -14.11
C TYR A 200 -3.56 -5.24 -13.16
N GLY A 201 -2.53 -4.45 -13.49
CA GLY A 201 -2.07 -3.31 -12.68
C GLY A 201 -2.93 -2.06 -12.79
N THR A 202 -3.86 -2.00 -13.74
CA THR A 202 -4.79 -0.86 -13.91
C THR A 202 -6.10 -0.98 -13.12
N THR A 203 -6.33 -2.08 -12.40
CA THR A 203 -7.57 -2.31 -11.64
C THR A 203 -7.47 -2.09 -10.13
N PHE A 204 -6.45 -1.35 -9.66
CA PHE A 204 -6.34 -0.93 -8.25
C PHE A 204 -6.88 0.48 -7.99
N ILE A 205 -7.94 0.86 -8.67
CA ILE A 205 -8.82 1.95 -8.19
C ILE A 205 -9.99 1.25 -7.50
N PRO A 206 -10.13 1.32 -6.16
CA PRO A 206 -11.37 0.92 -5.50
C PRO A 206 -12.53 1.64 -6.17
N VAL A 207 -13.63 0.92 -6.45
CA VAL A 207 -14.82 1.45 -7.14
C VAL A 207 -15.42 2.69 -6.44
N ASP A 208 -15.03 2.93 -5.18
CA ASP A 208 -15.44 4.08 -4.37
C ASP A 208 -14.52 5.32 -4.45
N TYR A 209 -13.41 5.28 -5.20
CA TYR A 209 -12.56 6.45 -5.42
C TYR A 209 -12.91 7.16 -6.73
N SER A 210 -13.93 8.01 -6.69
CA SER A 210 -14.19 9.00 -7.72
C SER A 210 -13.55 10.33 -7.30
N PRO A 211 -12.46 10.81 -7.94
CA PRO A 211 -11.99 12.16 -7.69
C PRO A 211 -13.10 13.13 -8.09
N LEU A 212 -13.69 13.79 -7.09
CA LEU A 212 -14.69 14.83 -7.28
C LEU A 212 -14.14 15.87 -8.26
N THR A 213 -14.73 15.93 -9.44
CA THR A 213 -14.39 16.89 -10.49
C THR A 213 -15.57 17.82 -10.68
N GLU A 214 -15.67 18.83 -9.81
CA GLU A 214 -16.29 20.08 -10.22
C GLU A 214 -15.19 21.06 -10.60
N SER A 215 -15.22 21.52 -11.85
CA SER A 215 -14.33 22.55 -12.36
C SER A 215 -14.89 23.91 -11.95
N PRO A 216 -14.22 24.71 -11.11
CA PRO A 216 -14.67 26.07 -10.83
C PRO A 216 -14.58 26.91 -12.10
N LYS A 217 -15.60 27.73 -12.37
CA LYS A 217 -15.55 28.75 -13.41
C LYS A 217 -14.63 29.89 -12.92
N GLY A 218 -13.35 29.79 -13.25
CA GLY A 218 -12.29 30.75 -12.91
C GLY A 218 -11.00 30.46 -13.69
N PRO A 219 -9.88 31.16 -13.43
CA PRO A 219 -8.56 30.80 -13.94
C PRO A 219 -8.26 29.32 -13.63
N LYS A 220 -7.59 28.59 -14.54
CA LYS A 220 -7.41 27.14 -14.37
C LYS A 220 -6.72 26.83 -13.03
N PRO A 221 -7.31 26.00 -12.16
CA PRO A 221 -6.70 25.63 -10.90
C PRO A 221 -5.37 24.91 -11.16
N ARG A 222 -4.32 25.33 -10.45
CA ARG A 222 -2.99 24.69 -10.44
C ARG A 222 -2.85 23.80 -9.22
N LYS A 223 -2.07 22.73 -9.36
CA LYS A 223 -1.76 21.81 -8.25
C LYS A 223 -0.27 21.82 -7.91
N ILE A 224 0.00 21.62 -6.62
CA ILE A 224 1.34 21.39 -6.08
C ILE A 224 1.33 20.03 -5.39
N TYR A 225 2.28 19.19 -5.78
CA TYR A 225 2.50 17.88 -5.22
C TYR A 225 3.78 17.91 -4.38
N ILE A 226 3.72 17.52 -3.11
CA ILE A 226 4.90 17.45 -2.24
C ILE A 226 5.06 16.01 -1.76
N CYS A 227 6.20 15.39 -2.08
CA CYS A 227 6.47 13.99 -1.82
C CYS A 227 7.73 13.80 -0.96
N ARG A 228 7.67 12.88 0.01
CA ARG A 228 8.85 12.40 0.75
C ARG A 228 9.65 11.43 -0.12
N HIS A 229 10.97 11.42 0.01
CA HIS A 229 11.81 10.38 -0.57
C HIS A 229 11.39 8.93 -0.19
N GLY A 230 11.81 7.94 -0.98
CA GLY A 230 11.61 6.51 -0.75
C GLY A 230 12.49 5.93 0.38
N GLU A 231 12.38 4.61 0.59
CA GLU A 231 13.19 3.87 1.56
C GLU A 231 14.70 4.04 1.33
N ARG A 232 15.46 4.24 2.43
CA ARG A 232 16.89 4.56 2.43
C ARG A 232 17.74 3.35 2.84
N VAL A 233 18.92 3.20 2.24
CA VAL A 233 19.85 2.10 2.56
C VAL A 233 20.33 2.14 4.01
N ASP A 234 20.63 3.32 4.55
CA ASP A 234 21.19 3.46 5.89
C ASP A 234 20.20 3.07 7.00
N PHE A 235 18.91 3.35 6.82
CA PHE A 235 17.88 2.96 7.78
C PHE A 235 17.54 1.47 7.68
N THR A 236 17.65 0.87 6.48
CA THR A 236 17.39 -0.56 6.28
C THR A 236 18.56 -1.43 6.75
N PHE A 237 19.80 -0.98 6.56
CA PHE A 237 21.00 -1.80 6.77
C PHE A 237 21.98 -1.27 7.84
N GLY A 238 21.71 -0.12 8.45
CA GLY A 238 22.58 0.48 9.44
C GLY A 238 23.94 0.88 8.85
N THR A 239 25.01 0.42 9.49
CA THR A 239 26.40 0.66 9.06
C THR A 239 26.75 -0.17 7.82
N TRP A 240 26.26 0.28 6.66
CA TRP A 240 26.29 -0.49 5.42
C TRP A 240 27.57 -0.31 4.58
N ILE A 241 28.30 0.80 4.74
CA ILE A 241 29.52 1.09 3.97
C ILE A 241 30.57 -0.03 4.10
N PRO A 242 31.07 -0.40 5.30
CA PRO A 242 32.07 -1.48 5.42
C PRO A 242 31.53 -2.87 5.05
N TYR A 243 30.20 -3.02 4.95
CA TYR A 243 29.56 -4.28 4.56
C TYR A 243 29.47 -4.42 3.03
N SER A 244 29.28 -3.32 2.32
CA SER A 244 29.01 -3.30 0.88
C SER A 244 30.13 -2.71 0.03
N PHE A 245 31.25 -2.31 0.63
CA PHE A 245 32.46 -1.91 -0.07
C PHE A 245 33.64 -2.75 0.40
N ASP A 246 34.44 -3.28 -0.54
CA ASP A 246 35.67 -4.00 -0.21
C ASP A 246 36.85 -3.06 0.09
N SER A 247 38.02 -3.62 0.38
CA SER A 247 39.24 -2.87 0.70
C SER A 247 39.73 -1.97 -0.44
N ASP A 248 39.34 -2.27 -1.68
CA ASP A 248 39.67 -1.48 -2.87
C ASP A 248 38.61 -0.42 -3.14
N GLY A 249 37.61 -0.29 -2.26
CA GLY A 249 36.49 0.64 -2.39
C GLY A 249 35.47 0.20 -3.43
N LYS A 250 35.52 -1.04 -3.94
CA LYS A 250 34.56 -1.52 -4.94
C LYS A 250 33.25 -1.90 -4.28
N TYR A 251 32.15 -1.41 -4.84
CA TYR A 251 30.81 -1.76 -4.39
C TYR A 251 30.48 -3.23 -4.67
N ILE A 252 29.98 -3.93 -3.65
CA ILE A 252 29.50 -5.30 -3.72
C ILE A 252 28.08 -5.32 -3.15
N ARG A 253 27.10 -5.67 -4.00
CA ARG A 253 25.72 -5.88 -3.57
C ARG A 253 25.63 -7.17 -2.73
N LYS A 254 25.34 -7.02 -1.44
CA LYS A 254 25.26 -8.12 -0.45
C LYS A 254 23.83 -8.46 -0.01
N ASP A 255 22.85 -7.68 -0.43
CA ASP A 255 21.42 -7.89 -0.20
C ASP A 255 20.65 -7.48 -1.46
N LEU A 256 19.54 -8.17 -1.75
CA LEU A 256 18.74 -7.87 -2.94
C LEU A 256 18.05 -6.51 -2.86
N ASN A 257 17.80 -5.99 -1.66
CA ASN A 257 17.23 -4.66 -1.48
C ASN A 257 18.30 -3.54 -1.53
N MET A 258 19.59 -3.88 -1.66
CA MET A 258 20.60 -2.86 -1.95
C MET A 258 20.66 -2.52 -3.45
N PRO A 259 21.02 -1.27 -3.82
CA PRO A 259 21.10 -0.83 -5.22
C PRO A 259 21.92 -1.77 -6.09
N LEU A 260 21.51 -1.93 -7.35
CA LEU A 260 22.31 -2.69 -8.31
C LEU A 260 23.65 -1.99 -8.62
N ILE A 261 23.60 -0.66 -8.74
CA ILE A 261 24.74 0.20 -9.07
C ILE A 261 24.71 1.39 -8.11
N ILE A 262 25.87 1.76 -7.59
CA ILE A 262 26.05 2.98 -6.81
C ILE A 262 26.74 4.02 -7.72
N PRO A 263 26.20 5.25 -7.83
CA PRO A 263 26.85 6.30 -8.61
C PRO A 263 28.31 6.53 -8.20
N GLN A 264 29.13 6.97 -9.14
CA GLN A 264 30.46 7.48 -8.79
C GLN A 264 30.33 8.95 -8.38
N ARG A 265 31.09 9.35 -7.37
CA ARG A 265 31.09 10.72 -6.82
C ARG A 265 32.40 11.00 -6.08
N ARG A 266 32.66 12.25 -5.73
CA ARG A 266 33.79 12.61 -4.86
C ARG A 266 33.69 11.97 -3.47
N ASP A 267 34.85 11.80 -2.83
CA ASP A 267 35.02 11.19 -1.50
C ASP A 267 34.34 9.82 -1.33
N PHE A 268 34.23 9.08 -2.44
CA PHE A 268 33.67 7.73 -2.49
C PHE A 268 34.58 6.73 -1.75
N PRO A 269 34.03 5.80 -0.95
CA PRO A 269 32.60 5.58 -0.65
C PRO A 269 32.08 6.37 0.57
N ASN A 270 32.95 7.07 1.31
CA ASN A 270 32.61 7.67 2.60
C ASN A 270 31.52 8.75 2.51
N SER A 271 31.42 9.46 1.40
CA SER A 271 30.37 10.46 1.14
C SER A 271 28.95 9.88 1.22
N TYR A 272 28.77 8.57 0.99
CA TYR A 272 27.49 7.88 1.16
C TYR A 272 27.05 7.66 2.61
N GLN A 273 27.95 7.84 3.58
CA GLN A 273 27.59 7.75 4.99
C GLN A 273 26.65 8.89 5.40
N THR A 274 26.81 10.07 4.80
CA THR A 274 26.00 11.26 5.09
C THR A 274 24.96 11.56 4.01
N ASP A 275 25.15 11.07 2.78
CA ASP A 275 24.20 11.21 1.66
C ASP A 275 23.83 9.86 1.03
N THR A 276 23.13 9.05 1.81
CA THR A 276 22.71 7.68 1.46
C THR A 276 21.80 7.60 0.22
N PRO A 277 21.91 6.54 -0.60
CA PRO A 277 20.97 6.27 -1.69
C PRO A 277 19.67 5.61 -1.20
N LEU A 278 18.71 5.48 -2.11
CA LEU A 278 17.54 4.62 -1.94
C LEU A 278 17.91 3.13 -1.96
N THR A 279 17.06 2.31 -1.38
CA THR A 279 17.05 0.86 -1.61
C THR A 279 16.33 0.52 -2.92
N CYS A 280 16.40 -0.74 -3.38
CA CYS A 280 15.58 -1.18 -4.52
C CYS A 280 14.08 -1.07 -4.24
N VAL A 281 13.65 -1.32 -2.99
CA VAL A 281 12.27 -1.07 -2.55
C VAL A 281 11.96 0.42 -2.60
N GLY A 282 12.87 1.30 -2.16
CA GLY A 282 12.69 2.75 -2.23
C GLY A 282 12.53 3.28 -3.66
N GLU A 283 13.33 2.77 -4.59
CA GLU A 283 13.17 3.06 -6.03
C GLU A 283 11.82 2.57 -6.55
N HIS A 284 11.40 1.36 -6.16
CA HIS A 284 10.11 0.80 -6.56
C HIS A 284 8.92 1.59 -5.98
N GLN A 285 8.97 1.99 -4.71
CA GLN A 285 7.97 2.85 -4.07
C GLN A 285 7.77 4.14 -4.88
N ALA A 286 8.86 4.81 -5.23
CA ALA A 286 8.83 6.04 -6.03
C ALA A 286 8.27 5.80 -7.45
N LYS A 287 8.67 4.70 -8.10
CA LYS A 287 8.17 4.35 -9.42
C LYS A 287 6.68 4.01 -9.40
N LEU A 288 6.19 3.29 -8.38
CA LEU A 288 4.77 3.00 -8.18
C LEU A 288 3.95 4.27 -7.99
N THR A 289 4.42 5.21 -7.16
CA THR A 289 3.79 6.53 -7.02
C THR A 289 3.69 7.21 -8.39
N GLY A 290 4.76 7.15 -9.19
CA GLY A 290 4.75 7.72 -10.52
C GLY A 290 3.78 7.06 -11.50
N LEU A 291 3.70 5.73 -11.49
CA LEU A 291 2.73 4.97 -12.30
C LEU A 291 1.28 5.31 -11.91
N ALA A 292 0.99 5.45 -10.61
CA ALA A 292 -0.32 5.87 -10.14
C ALA A 292 -0.65 7.30 -10.61
N MET A 293 0.32 8.22 -10.60
CA MET A 293 0.15 9.57 -11.12
C MET A 293 -0.09 9.58 -12.64
N LYS A 294 0.55 8.67 -13.39
CA LYS A 294 0.26 8.45 -14.82
C LYS A 294 -1.18 7.99 -15.02
N ALA A 295 -1.63 7.01 -14.25
CA ALA A 295 -3.00 6.48 -14.29
C ALA A 295 -4.04 7.56 -13.97
N ALA A 296 -3.73 8.49 -13.06
CA ALA A 296 -4.55 9.66 -12.74
C ALA A 296 -4.43 10.81 -13.77
N HIS A 297 -3.75 10.60 -14.90
CA HIS A 297 -3.60 11.53 -16.03
C HIS A 297 -2.78 12.80 -15.75
N LEU A 298 -1.83 12.76 -14.81
CA LEU A 298 -0.98 13.92 -14.47
C LEU A 298 0.17 14.19 -15.48
N THR A 299 0.44 13.26 -16.40
CA THR A 299 1.56 13.33 -17.36
C THR A 299 1.64 14.66 -18.12
N LYS A 300 0.50 15.29 -18.46
CA LYS A 300 0.46 16.56 -19.21
C LYS A 300 0.43 17.80 -18.32
N SER A 301 0.10 17.65 -17.04
CA SER A 301 -0.13 18.78 -16.14
C SER A 301 1.15 19.19 -15.41
N ILE A 302 1.96 18.23 -14.95
CA ILE A 302 3.23 18.50 -14.26
C ILE A 302 4.27 19.02 -15.25
N LYS A 303 4.73 20.25 -15.02
CA LYS A 303 5.71 20.94 -15.88
C LYS A 303 6.93 21.46 -15.13
N HIS A 304 6.84 21.57 -13.81
CA HIS A 304 7.91 22.11 -12.96
C HIS A 304 8.25 21.10 -11.88
N VAL A 305 9.52 20.73 -11.78
CA VAL A 305 9.99 19.71 -10.84
C VAL A 305 11.16 20.26 -10.05
N TYR A 306 11.02 20.27 -8.73
CA TYR A 306 12.05 20.74 -7.81
C TYR A 306 12.36 19.67 -6.77
N CYS A 307 13.63 19.54 -6.41
CA CYS A 307 14.08 18.48 -5.54
C CYS A 307 15.15 18.95 -4.55
N SER A 308 15.10 18.43 -3.32
CA SER A 308 16.20 18.55 -2.36
C SER A 308 17.49 17.95 -2.94
N PRO A 309 18.67 18.50 -2.60
CA PRO A 309 19.97 18.02 -3.11
C PRO A 309 20.38 16.63 -2.60
N SER A 310 19.68 16.07 -1.61
CA SER A 310 19.97 14.71 -1.12
C SER A 310 19.77 13.66 -2.21
N LEU A 311 20.71 12.73 -2.34
CA LEU A 311 20.67 11.69 -3.36
C LEU A 311 19.37 10.87 -3.31
N ARG A 312 18.93 10.48 -2.11
CA ARG A 312 17.63 9.81 -1.89
C ARG A 312 16.44 10.58 -2.48
N CYS A 313 16.42 11.91 -2.39
CA CYS A 313 15.35 12.74 -2.96
C CYS A 313 15.43 12.75 -4.48
N ILE A 314 16.63 12.90 -5.04
CA ILE A 314 16.87 12.94 -6.49
C ILE A 314 16.50 11.60 -7.13
N GLN A 315 16.91 10.48 -6.53
CA GLN A 315 16.54 9.14 -6.97
C GLN A 315 15.03 8.90 -6.90
N THR A 316 14.37 9.39 -5.85
CA THR A 316 12.91 9.32 -5.73
C THR A 316 12.26 10.12 -6.85
N CYS A 317 12.71 11.36 -7.05
CA CYS A 317 12.20 12.26 -8.07
C CYS A 317 12.34 11.65 -9.47
N HIS A 318 13.53 11.15 -9.80
CA HIS A 318 13.79 10.45 -11.06
C HIS A 318 12.83 9.26 -11.26
N ASN A 319 12.70 8.39 -10.27
CA ASN A 319 11.83 7.20 -10.39
C ASN A 319 10.34 7.56 -10.49
N ILE A 320 9.88 8.62 -9.81
CA ILE A 320 8.53 9.17 -10.01
C ILE A 320 8.37 9.61 -11.47
N LEU A 321 9.30 10.41 -12.02
CA LEU A 321 9.22 10.89 -13.40
C LEU A 321 9.28 9.75 -14.44
N VAL A 322 10.05 8.69 -14.16
CA VAL A 322 10.08 7.46 -14.98
C VAL A 322 8.71 6.77 -14.93
N GLY A 323 8.10 6.65 -13.76
CA GLY A 323 6.74 6.12 -13.63
C GLY A 323 5.68 6.96 -14.34
N LEU A 324 5.82 8.30 -14.34
CA LEU A 324 4.95 9.22 -15.08
C LEU A 324 5.19 9.20 -16.59
N ASP A 325 6.32 8.64 -17.04
CA ASP A 325 6.79 8.64 -18.44
C ASP A 325 7.09 10.05 -18.98
N ILE A 326 7.72 10.89 -18.13
CA ILE A 326 8.13 12.28 -18.45
C ILE A 326 9.57 12.58 -18.06
N ASP A 327 10.35 11.59 -17.61
CA ASP A 327 11.74 11.73 -17.16
C ASP A 327 12.65 12.38 -18.20
N LYS A 328 12.40 12.15 -19.50
CA LYS A 328 13.14 12.77 -20.61
C LYS A 328 12.62 14.16 -21.00
N GLN A 329 11.40 14.49 -20.59
CA GLN A 329 10.69 15.70 -21.01
C GLN A 329 10.83 16.83 -20.00
N VAL A 330 10.85 16.48 -18.70
CA VAL A 330 10.92 17.44 -17.60
C VAL A 330 12.18 17.18 -16.80
N SER A 331 13.08 18.17 -16.78
CA SER A 331 14.33 18.13 -16.03
C SER A 331 14.12 18.51 -14.56
N ILE A 332 14.90 17.91 -13.66
CA ILE A 332 14.86 18.14 -12.21
C ILE A 332 15.65 19.41 -11.86
N CYS A 333 15.00 20.39 -11.22
CA CYS A 333 15.65 21.55 -10.64
C CYS A 333 16.11 21.25 -9.21
N ILE A 334 17.42 21.24 -8.94
CA ILE A 334 17.96 21.01 -7.60
C ILE A 334 17.86 22.30 -6.78
N GLU A 335 17.05 22.29 -5.73
CA GLU A 335 16.80 23.44 -4.86
C GLU A 335 17.25 23.12 -3.42
N PRO A 336 18.44 23.59 -2.99
CA PRO A 336 18.94 23.44 -1.62
C PRO A 336 17.97 23.96 -0.55
N GLY A 337 17.15 24.95 -0.87
CA GLY A 337 16.12 25.45 0.03
C GLY A 337 15.02 24.44 0.41
N ILE A 338 14.92 23.30 -0.30
CA ILE A 338 14.02 22.18 0.03
C ILE A 338 14.67 21.19 1.02
N PHE A 339 15.98 21.26 1.23
CA PHE A 339 16.67 20.38 2.17
C PHE A 339 16.07 20.50 3.57
N GLU A 340 16.03 19.38 4.30
CA GLU A 340 15.41 19.30 5.62
C GLU A 340 16.07 20.20 6.67
N TRP A 341 15.50 20.21 7.88
CA TRP A 341 15.94 21.09 8.95
C TRP A 341 17.41 20.84 9.32
N LEU A 342 18.24 21.88 9.19
CA LEU A 342 19.70 21.82 9.39
C LEU A 342 20.07 21.55 10.85
N GLY A 343 19.17 21.80 11.80
CA GLY A 343 19.41 21.52 13.22
C GLY A 343 19.66 20.04 13.55
N TRP A 344 19.33 19.12 12.63
CA TRP A 344 19.71 17.70 12.72
C TRP A 344 21.20 17.43 12.42
N TYR A 345 21.90 18.39 11.82
CA TYR A 345 23.26 18.24 11.30
C TYR A 345 24.32 19.02 12.09
N ASN A 346 23.92 19.72 13.17
CA ASN A 346 24.82 20.53 13.99
C ASN A 346 26.05 19.78 14.53
N GLN A 347 25.97 18.46 14.70
CA GLN A 347 27.06 17.64 15.24
C GLN A 347 27.81 16.85 14.16
N SER A 348 27.11 16.40 13.12
CA SER A 348 27.67 15.54 12.07
C SER A 348 28.24 16.33 10.88
N GLY A 349 27.93 17.62 10.77
CA GLY A 349 28.12 18.39 9.54
C GLY A 349 27.05 18.04 8.50
N LEU A 350 26.98 18.87 7.45
CA LEU A 350 26.07 18.66 6.34
C LEU A 350 26.56 17.56 5.41
N PRO A 351 25.65 16.86 4.71
CA PRO A 351 26.05 15.90 3.70
C PRO A 351 26.92 16.55 2.63
N ASP A 352 27.92 15.82 2.17
CA ASP A 352 28.49 16.13 0.87
C ASP A 352 27.42 15.77 -0.16
N TRP A 353 26.90 16.72 -0.93
CA TRP A 353 25.91 16.46 -1.99
C TRP A 353 26.59 16.35 -3.34
N MET A 354 26.07 15.48 -4.21
CA MET A 354 26.55 15.38 -5.59
C MET A 354 26.29 16.70 -6.32
N ASN A 355 27.24 17.13 -7.13
CA ASN A 355 27.06 18.28 -8.01
C ASN A 355 26.31 17.90 -9.30
N ASN A 356 25.92 18.89 -10.11
CA ASN A 356 25.15 18.66 -11.34
C ASN A 356 25.88 17.75 -12.33
N GLU A 357 27.21 17.86 -12.47
CA GLU A 357 27.99 17.03 -13.40
C GLU A 357 27.99 15.56 -12.96
N GLU A 358 28.19 15.31 -11.66
CA GLU A 358 28.13 13.96 -11.07
C GLU A 358 26.74 13.35 -11.23
N LEU A 359 25.68 14.11 -10.98
CA LEU A 359 24.29 13.65 -11.12
C LEU A 359 23.93 13.35 -12.58
N ILE A 360 24.35 14.19 -13.53
CA ILE A 360 24.13 13.96 -14.96
C ILE A 360 24.92 12.73 -15.43
N ALA A 361 26.17 12.58 -14.99
CA ALA A 361 26.98 11.40 -15.28
C ALA A 361 26.37 10.11 -14.70
N ALA A 362 25.67 10.22 -13.57
CA ALA A 362 24.89 9.13 -12.97
C ALA A 362 23.57 8.82 -13.70
N GLY A 363 23.20 9.61 -14.71
CA GLY A 363 22.03 9.35 -15.57
C GLY A 363 20.76 10.13 -15.19
N TYR A 364 20.83 11.07 -14.24
CA TYR A 364 19.67 11.88 -13.87
C TYR A 364 19.49 13.09 -14.82
N ASN A 365 18.26 13.35 -15.26
CA ASN A 365 17.92 14.50 -16.11
C ASN A 365 17.88 15.80 -15.29
N ILE A 366 19.05 16.35 -14.94
CA ILE A 366 19.17 17.57 -14.12
C ILE A 366 19.11 18.82 -14.99
N ASN A 367 18.37 19.83 -14.54
CA ASN A 367 18.39 21.16 -15.13
C ASN A 367 19.63 21.93 -14.66
N SER A 368 20.75 21.78 -15.36
CA SER A 368 22.00 22.47 -15.03
C SER A 368 21.95 24.00 -15.19
N LYS A 369 20.92 24.53 -15.84
CA LYS A 369 20.69 25.97 -16.02
C LYS A 369 19.80 26.59 -14.94
N TYR A 370 19.28 25.77 -14.02
CA TYR A 370 18.50 26.27 -12.91
C TYR A 370 19.40 27.02 -11.93
N ASP A 371 19.07 28.28 -11.66
CA ASP A 371 19.69 29.06 -10.59
C ASP A 371 18.85 28.87 -9.32
N ALA A 372 19.46 28.28 -8.29
CA ALA A 372 18.78 27.94 -7.06
C ALA A 372 18.37 29.20 -6.28
N LEU A 373 17.16 29.19 -5.73
CA LEU A 373 16.64 30.30 -4.92
C LEU A 373 17.42 30.44 -3.62
N VAL A 374 17.77 29.31 -3.02
CA VAL A 374 18.70 29.24 -1.90
C VAL A 374 19.97 28.54 -2.38
N SER A 375 21.06 29.29 -2.47
CA SER A 375 22.35 28.71 -2.84
C SER A 375 22.89 27.80 -1.73
N LEU A 376 23.70 26.80 -2.10
CA LEU A 376 24.37 25.92 -1.12
C LEU A 376 25.20 26.71 -0.09
N PRO A 377 26.03 27.72 -0.48
CA PRO A 377 26.75 28.54 0.51
C PRO A 377 25.82 29.26 1.49
N LEU A 378 24.69 29.78 1.01
CA LEU A 378 23.69 30.44 1.87
C LEU A 378 23.06 29.45 2.84
N LEU A 379 22.68 28.25 2.37
CA LEU A 379 22.15 27.20 3.24
C LEU A 379 23.16 26.81 4.33
N ILE A 380 24.42 26.58 3.95
CA ILE A 380 25.50 26.20 4.88
C ILE A 380 25.74 27.29 5.92
N SER A 381 25.69 28.57 5.52
CA SER A 381 25.87 29.70 6.46
C SER A 381 24.81 29.75 7.57
N ASN A 382 23.67 29.07 7.38
CA ASN A 382 22.55 28.99 8.30
C ASN A 382 22.46 27.62 9.01
N ILE A 383 23.57 26.87 9.16
CA ILE A 383 23.55 25.52 9.75
C ILE A 383 22.88 25.45 11.13
N THR A 384 22.91 26.55 11.90
CA THR A 384 22.29 26.65 13.22
C THR A 384 20.82 27.08 13.19
N GLU A 385 20.11 26.93 12.07
CA GLU A 385 18.72 27.40 11.94
C GLU A 385 17.80 26.77 13.00
N THR A 386 16.91 27.59 13.58
CA THR A 386 15.80 27.08 14.40
C THR A 386 14.72 26.44 13.52
N VAL A 387 13.75 25.75 14.14
CA VAL A 387 12.62 25.19 13.39
C VAL A 387 11.81 26.30 12.72
N GLU A 388 11.63 27.44 13.39
CA GLU A 388 10.93 28.61 12.85
C GLU A 388 11.67 29.20 11.64
N GLN A 389 13.01 29.32 11.72
CA GLN A 389 13.84 29.78 10.61
C GLN A 389 13.79 28.80 9.42
N TYR A 390 13.71 27.49 9.67
CA TYR A 390 13.47 26.49 8.64
C TYR A 390 12.14 26.70 7.89
N TYR A 391 11.05 27.02 8.62
CA TYR A 391 9.78 27.37 7.98
C TYR A 391 9.86 28.67 7.17
N VAL A 392 10.60 29.68 7.65
CA VAL A 392 10.83 30.93 6.89
C VAL A 392 11.55 30.65 5.59
N ARG A 393 12.61 29.83 5.62
CA ARG A 393 13.33 29.38 4.41
C ARG A 393 12.39 28.65 3.44
N CYS A 394 11.55 27.76 3.95
CA CYS A 394 10.56 27.04 3.13
C CYS A 394 9.52 27.98 2.50
N ASP A 395 9.04 28.99 3.25
CA ASP A 395 8.11 30.00 2.76
C ASP A 395 8.74 30.78 1.59
N GLU A 396 9.94 31.34 1.78
CA GLU A 396 10.65 32.08 0.74
C GLU A 396 10.81 31.25 -0.55
N VAL A 397 11.20 29.97 -0.43
CA VAL A 397 11.30 29.06 -1.57
C VAL A 397 9.95 28.89 -2.26
N MET A 398 8.88 28.63 -1.51
CA MET A 398 7.56 28.35 -2.07
C MET A 398 6.93 29.57 -2.72
N GLN A 399 7.02 30.75 -2.12
CA GLN A 399 6.52 31.99 -2.72
C GLN A 399 7.22 32.26 -4.06
N ASN A 400 8.54 32.08 -4.12
CA ASN A 400 9.30 32.28 -5.34
C ASN A 400 9.01 31.21 -6.40
N ILE A 401 8.89 29.93 -6.04
CA ILE A 401 8.49 28.86 -6.98
C ILE A 401 7.10 29.16 -7.56
N VAL A 402 6.12 29.48 -6.73
CA VAL A 402 4.75 29.80 -7.19
C VAL A 402 4.77 30.98 -8.15
N LYS A 403 5.39 32.10 -7.74
CA LYS A 403 5.50 33.33 -8.53
C LYS A 403 6.22 33.13 -9.87
N THR A 404 7.32 32.38 -9.90
CA THR A 404 8.13 32.19 -11.12
C THR A 404 7.52 31.20 -12.10
N THR A 405 6.70 30.27 -11.61
CA THR A 405 6.05 29.25 -12.44
C THR A 405 4.63 29.64 -12.88
N GLU A 406 3.98 30.57 -12.19
CA GLU A 406 2.62 31.04 -12.51
C GLU A 406 2.45 31.50 -13.95
N PRO A 407 3.30 32.40 -14.51
CA PRO A 407 3.17 32.82 -15.90
C PRO A 407 3.36 31.68 -16.92
N LYS A 408 4.06 30.61 -16.52
CA LYS A 408 4.35 29.44 -17.37
C LYS A 408 3.22 28.40 -17.32
N GLY A 409 2.38 28.47 -16.29
CA GLY A 409 1.32 27.50 -16.01
C GLY A 409 1.85 26.08 -15.75
N GLY A 410 0.93 25.14 -15.51
CA GLY A 410 1.27 23.75 -15.18
C GLY A 410 1.52 23.52 -13.69
N ASP A 411 1.41 22.27 -13.30
CA ASP A 411 1.53 21.80 -11.93
C ASP A 411 3.00 21.64 -11.54
N ILE A 412 3.23 21.68 -10.23
CA ILE A 412 4.55 21.61 -9.62
C ILE A 412 4.68 20.31 -8.84
N LEU A 413 5.78 19.59 -9.02
CA LEU A 413 6.19 18.47 -8.18
C LEU A 413 7.42 18.86 -7.35
N LEU A 414 7.33 18.67 -6.04
CA LEU A 414 8.38 18.90 -5.07
C LEU A 414 8.74 17.57 -4.41
N VAL A 415 10.01 17.17 -4.44
CA VAL A 415 10.48 15.95 -3.76
C VAL A 415 11.52 16.31 -2.72
N GLY A 416 11.22 16.00 -1.46
CA GLY A 416 12.04 16.34 -0.31
C GLY A 416 12.00 15.26 0.76
N HIS A 417 11.78 15.70 2.00
CA HIS A 417 11.86 14.90 3.22
C HIS A 417 10.50 14.83 3.90
N ALA A 418 10.39 14.07 4.99
CA ALA A 418 9.14 13.98 5.75
C ALA A 418 8.64 15.38 6.20
N CYS A 419 9.54 16.21 6.71
CA CYS A 419 9.20 17.57 7.12
C CYS A 419 8.75 18.47 5.97
N SER A 420 9.18 18.20 4.73
CA SER A 420 8.87 19.03 3.55
C SER A 420 7.38 19.08 3.25
N LEU A 421 6.62 18.00 3.52
CA LEU A 421 5.18 17.95 3.27
C LEU A 421 4.43 19.03 4.06
N ASP A 422 4.88 19.34 5.27
CA ASP A 422 4.28 20.36 6.13
C ASP A 422 4.98 21.71 5.97
N SER A 423 6.32 21.75 5.93
CA SER A 423 7.05 23.02 5.85
C SER A 423 6.88 23.76 4.54
N LEU A 424 6.69 23.05 3.41
CA LEU A 424 6.42 23.66 2.11
C LEU A 424 4.92 23.93 1.88
N SER A 425 4.02 23.25 2.58
CA SER A 425 2.57 23.46 2.41
C SER A 425 2.03 24.55 3.32
N ARG A 426 2.42 24.58 4.61
CA ARG A 426 1.90 25.53 5.60
C ARG A 426 1.97 27.00 5.20
N PRO A 427 3.06 27.50 4.59
CA PRO A 427 3.13 28.91 4.22
C PRO A 427 2.07 29.30 3.18
N LEU A 428 1.84 28.42 2.20
CA LEU A 428 0.79 28.60 1.19
C LEU A 428 -0.63 28.53 1.80
N LEU A 429 -0.79 27.79 2.90
CA LEU A 429 -2.05 27.67 3.65
C LEU A 429 -2.23 28.78 4.70
N HIS A 430 -1.34 29.77 4.73
CA HIS A 430 -1.33 30.85 5.73
C HIS A 430 -1.32 30.35 7.19
N LYS A 431 -0.67 29.20 7.44
CA LYS A 431 -0.55 28.60 8.78
C LYS A 431 0.78 28.93 9.42
N SER A 432 0.77 29.30 10.70
CA SER A 432 1.99 29.53 11.47
C SER A 432 2.88 28.29 11.56
N PRO A 433 4.21 28.45 11.69
CA PRO A 433 5.15 27.37 11.96
C PRO A 433 4.72 26.48 13.13
N ARG A 434 5.07 25.19 13.07
CA ARG A 434 4.86 24.29 14.21
C ARG A 434 5.91 24.56 15.29
N SER A 435 5.55 24.30 16.54
CA SER A 435 6.55 24.16 17.60
C SER A 435 7.49 23.00 17.29
N LYS A 436 8.74 23.09 17.77
CA LYS A 436 9.74 22.02 17.60
C LYS A 436 9.25 20.63 18.03
N GLN A 437 8.49 20.54 19.13
CA GLN A 437 7.93 19.26 19.60
C GLN A 437 6.93 18.66 18.62
N ASN A 438 5.98 19.46 18.14
CA ASN A 438 4.97 19.02 17.18
C ASN A 438 5.58 18.73 15.80
N PHE A 439 6.59 19.49 15.40
CA PHE A 439 7.37 19.26 14.19
C PHE A 439 8.03 17.88 14.21
N VAL A 440 8.79 17.56 15.27
CA VAL A 440 9.49 16.28 15.39
C VAL A 440 8.51 15.10 15.49
N LYS A 441 7.37 15.26 16.18
CA LYS A 441 6.34 14.22 16.24
C LYS A 441 5.80 13.89 14.85
N MET A 442 5.34 14.91 14.13
CA MET A 442 4.76 14.76 12.78
C MET A 442 5.73 14.12 11.79
N VAL A 443 7.02 14.48 11.85
CA VAL A 443 8.04 13.91 10.94
C VAL A 443 8.10 12.38 11.01
N LYS A 444 7.84 11.79 12.19
CA LYS A 444 7.87 10.33 12.39
C LYS A 444 6.67 9.61 11.76
N ASP A 445 5.55 10.31 11.62
CA ASP A 445 4.28 9.73 11.19
C ASP A 445 4.11 9.74 9.66
N ILE A 446 5.01 10.41 8.92
CA ILE A 446 4.94 10.51 7.46
C ILE A 446 5.73 9.35 6.83
N PRO A 447 5.13 8.40 6.11
CA PRO A 447 5.83 7.26 5.51
C PRO A 447 6.64 7.66 4.26
N TYR A 448 7.50 6.74 3.80
CA TYR A 448 8.21 6.88 2.52
C TYR A 448 7.24 7.07 1.35
N CYS A 449 7.61 7.93 0.39
CA CYS A 449 6.74 8.34 -0.72
C CYS A 449 5.37 8.91 -0.30
N GLY A 450 5.19 9.30 0.97
CA GLY A 450 4.02 10.06 1.40
C GLY A 450 3.85 11.31 0.56
N LEU A 451 2.61 11.57 0.13
CA LEU A 451 2.28 12.60 -0.86
C LEU A 451 1.14 13.48 -0.35
N VAL A 452 1.29 14.80 -0.45
CA VAL A 452 0.19 15.76 -0.27
C VAL A 452 -0.04 16.54 -1.56
N THR A 453 -1.28 16.96 -1.77
CA THR A 453 -1.66 17.84 -2.90
C THR A 453 -2.27 19.12 -2.37
N LEU A 454 -1.76 20.25 -2.85
CA LEU A 454 -2.43 21.54 -2.72
C LEU A 454 -3.04 21.93 -4.06
N MET A 455 -4.19 22.59 -4.02
CA MET A 455 -4.84 23.17 -5.19
C MET A 455 -5.17 24.63 -4.93
N THR A 456 -4.93 25.49 -5.92
CA THR A 456 -5.36 26.89 -5.83
C THR A 456 -6.83 27.03 -6.23
N ASP A 457 -7.52 27.97 -5.58
CA ASP A 457 -8.86 28.44 -5.97
C ASP A 457 -8.90 29.22 -7.30
N GLY A 458 -7.73 29.47 -7.90
CA GLY A 458 -7.57 30.22 -9.15
C GLY A 458 -7.38 31.72 -8.94
N ILE A 459 -7.37 32.22 -7.70
CA ILE A 459 -7.06 33.60 -7.37
C ILE A 459 -5.67 33.68 -6.76
N ASN A 460 -5.46 33.08 -5.57
CA ASN A 460 -4.15 33.03 -4.88
C ASN A 460 -4.16 32.13 -3.62
N ASP A 461 -5.32 31.64 -3.18
CA ASP A 461 -5.39 30.85 -1.96
C ASP A 461 -5.18 29.38 -2.28
N TRP A 462 -4.53 28.65 -1.36
CA TRP A 462 -4.23 27.23 -1.51
C TRP A 462 -4.98 26.43 -0.46
N ALA A 463 -5.48 25.27 -0.85
CA ALA A 463 -6.10 24.32 0.07
C ALA A 463 -5.55 22.92 -0.15
N PHE A 464 -5.54 22.12 0.92
CA PHE A 464 -5.35 20.68 0.75
C PHE A 464 -6.53 20.09 -0.02
N VAL A 465 -6.20 19.20 -0.94
CA VAL A 465 -7.15 18.32 -1.61
C VAL A 465 -6.62 16.91 -1.53
N ASP A 466 -7.50 15.92 -1.72
CA ASP A 466 -7.08 14.54 -1.77
C ASP A 466 -6.02 14.34 -2.85
N PRO A 467 -4.90 13.67 -2.54
CA PRO A 467 -3.93 13.31 -3.55
C PRO A 467 -4.62 12.46 -4.63
N PRO A 468 -4.34 12.69 -5.92
CA PRO A 468 -5.01 11.99 -7.01
C PRO A 468 -4.58 10.53 -7.15
N VAL A 469 -3.82 10.01 -6.20
CA VAL A 469 -3.28 8.65 -6.15
C VAL A 469 -3.48 8.06 -4.76
N PRO A 470 -3.72 6.74 -4.65
CA PRO A 470 -3.84 6.08 -3.36
C PRO A 470 -2.51 6.11 -2.58
N PRO A 471 -2.56 5.98 -1.24
CA PRO A 471 -1.35 5.80 -0.44
C PRO A 471 -0.70 4.43 -0.72
N LEU A 472 0.60 4.32 -0.43
CA LEU A 472 1.36 3.08 -0.52
C LEU A 472 1.67 2.53 0.87
N THR A 473 1.33 1.27 1.10
CA THR A 473 1.63 0.54 2.34
C THR A 473 2.28 -0.80 1.99
N ASN A 474 3.39 -1.12 2.65
CA ASN A 474 4.06 -2.40 2.52
C ASN A 474 4.66 -2.86 3.85
N SER A 475 4.72 -4.18 4.07
CA SER A 475 5.32 -4.77 5.26
C SER A 475 6.84 -4.90 5.15
N THR A 476 7.50 -5.14 6.27
CA THR A 476 8.95 -5.40 6.31
C THR A 476 9.24 -6.85 5.92
N ASN A 477 10.38 -7.07 5.25
CA ASN A 477 10.86 -8.40 4.92
C ASN A 477 12.22 -8.67 5.59
N LYS A 478 12.33 -9.79 6.31
CA LYS A 478 13.52 -10.11 7.11
C LYS A 478 14.61 -10.74 6.24
N ARG A 479 15.87 -10.42 6.55
CA ARG A 479 17.02 -11.09 5.94
C ARG A 479 17.04 -12.57 6.34
N PHE A 480 16.98 -13.45 5.34
CA PHE A 480 17.07 -14.90 5.56
C PHE A 480 18.53 -15.38 5.56
N ASN A 481 18.91 -16.18 6.55
CA ASN A 481 20.19 -16.88 6.60
C ASN A 481 19.95 -18.40 6.45
N TRP A 482 20.26 -18.95 5.27
CA TRP A 482 20.03 -20.35 4.97
C TRP A 482 20.77 -21.34 5.89
N LYS A 483 21.86 -20.91 6.55
CA LYS A 483 22.64 -21.76 7.47
C LYS A 483 21.83 -22.28 8.65
N ILE A 484 20.72 -21.62 9.01
CA ILE A 484 19.82 -22.12 10.06
C ILE A 484 19.29 -23.52 9.76
N LEU A 485 19.20 -23.90 8.47
CA LEU A 485 18.77 -25.22 8.01
C LEU A 485 19.89 -26.27 8.05
N THR A 486 21.14 -25.86 8.30
CA THR A 486 22.31 -26.75 8.35
C THR A 486 22.79 -27.02 9.77
N THR A 487 22.35 -26.22 10.73
CA THR A 487 22.48 -26.55 12.14
C THR A 487 21.37 -27.52 12.48
N ASP A 488 21.73 -28.81 12.57
CA ASP A 488 20.97 -29.73 13.40
C ASP A 488 20.97 -29.12 14.81
N GLN A 489 19.84 -28.58 15.26
CA GLN A 489 19.64 -28.35 16.67
C GLN A 489 19.66 -29.74 17.31
N GLY A 490 20.84 -30.18 17.74
CA GLY A 490 20.92 -31.30 18.67
C GLY A 490 20.04 -30.93 19.85
N ASP A 491 19.07 -31.78 20.16
CA ASP A 491 18.31 -31.74 21.40
C ASP A 491 19.31 -31.71 22.56
N SER A 492 19.71 -30.53 22.99
CA SER A 492 20.44 -30.34 24.24
C SER A 492 19.42 -30.47 25.35
N ASN A 493 19.09 -31.73 25.66
CA ASN A 493 18.77 -32.13 27.02
C ASN A 493 20.01 -31.83 27.87
N ASN A 494 19.96 -30.75 28.64
CA ASN A 494 20.40 -30.67 30.03
C ASN A 494 19.95 -29.37 30.67
#